data_AF-A0AA88HPQ7-F1
#
_entry.id   AF-A0AA88HPQ7-F1
#
_cell.length_a   1.000
_cell.length_b   1.000
_cell.length_c   1.000
_cell.angle_alpha   90.00
_cell.angle_beta   90.00
_cell.angle_gamma   90.00
#
_symmetry.space_group_name_H-M   'P 1'
#
loop_
_entity.id
_entity.type
_entity.pdbx_description
1 polymer ?
#
loop_
_entity_poly.entity_id
_entity_poly.type
_entity_poly.pdbx_seq_one_letter_code
_entity_poly.pdbx_strand_id
1 'polypeptide(L)'
;MNDYRYHYFFTSLDVETFDLEDFKYNSVNITAFRLVDSENIRSRLLLRDMERFQPIGHSILNKTNVIKKLFMNFLVHNKSNLRQ
;
A
#
# COMPACT_ATOMS: atom_id res chain seq x y z
N MET A 1 -17.77 -4.49 12.61
CA MET A 1 -16.80 -4.98 11.61
C MET A 1 -16.61 -3.88 10.58
N ASN A 2 -15.39 -3.73 10.05
CA ASN A 2 -15.09 -2.73 9.02
C ASN A 2 -16.00 -2.89 7.81
N ASP A 3 -16.54 -1.78 7.32
CA ASP A 3 -17.37 -1.74 6.13
C ASP A 3 -17.08 -0.48 5.30
N TYR A 4 -17.64 -0.42 4.10
CA TYR A 4 -17.38 0.63 3.10
C TYR A 4 -17.63 2.07 3.58
N ARG A 5 -18.29 2.28 4.72
CA ARG A 5 -18.55 3.62 5.28
C ARG A 5 -17.37 4.18 6.04
N TYR A 6 -16.39 3.34 6.41
CA TYR A 6 -15.21 3.77 7.14
C TYR A 6 -14.10 4.27 6.22
N HIS A 7 -13.45 5.37 6.63
CA HIS A 7 -12.28 5.93 5.97
C HIS A 7 -11.13 6.01 6.97
N TYR A 8 -10.04 5.31 6.67
CA TYR A 8 -8.85 5.26 7.51
C TYR A 8 -7.78 6.21 6.99
N PHE A 9 -7.18 6.98 7.89
CA PHE A 9 -6.01 7.78 7.61
C PHE A 9 -4.83 7.24 8.43
N PHE A 10 -3.85 6.65 7.76
CA PHE A 10 -2.64 6.18 8.41
C PHE A 10 -1.65 7.34 8.53
N THR A 11 -1.23 7.60 9.76
CA THR A 11 -0.21 8.61 10.08
C THR A 11 1.20 8.05 10.05
N SER A 12 1.36 6.73 9.88
CA SER A 12 2.68 6.09 9.74
C SER A 12 3.24 6.23 8.33
N LEU A 13 4.57 6.30 8.22
CA LEU A 13 5.29 6.47 6.95
C LEU A 13 5.73 5.13 6.32
N ASP A 14 5.56 4.03 7.04
CA ASP A 14 5.95 2.67 6.69
C ASP A 14 4.74 1.74 6.46
N VAL A 15 3.59 2.31 6.08
CA VAL A 15 2.32 1.58 5.86
C VAL A 15 2.47 0.38 4.89
N GLU A 16 3.48 0.42 4.01
CA GLU A 16 3.81 -0.67 3.08
C GLU A 16 4.38 -1.92 3.73
N THR A 17 4.71 -1.86 5.01
CA THR A 17 5.16 -3.02 5.81
C THR A 17 3.99 -3.74 6.49
N PHE A 18 2.83 -3.09 6.61
CA PHE A 18 1.67 -3.67 7.28
C PHE A 18 0.94 -4.69 6.42
N ASP A 19 0.40 -5.72 7.06
CA ASP A 19 -0.58 -6.60 6.44
C ASP A 19 -1.94 -5.90 6.44
N LEU A 20 -2.48 -5.68 5.23
CA LEU A 20 -3.74 -4.97 5.02
C LEU A 20 -4.83 -5.91 4.49
N GLU A 21 -4.66 -7.22 4.65
CA GLU A 21 -5.62 -8.22 4.16
C GLU A 21 -7.03 -8.01 4.75
N ASP A 22 -7.14 -7.67 6.03
CA ASP A 22 -8.43 -7.41 6.68
C ASP A 22 -9.19 -6.22 6.08
N PHE A 23 -8.48 -5.27 5.48
CA PHE A 23 -9.11 -4.10 4.84
C PHE A 23 -9.52 -4.38 3.39
N LYS A 24 -8.87 -5.35 2.73
CA LYS A 24 -9.10 -5.72 1.32
C LYS A 24 -10.53 -6.21 1.08
N TYR A 25 -11.10 -6.97 2.01
CA TYR A 25 -12.42 -7.58 1.83
C TYR A 25 -13.58 -6.69 2.30
N ASN A 26 -13.27 -5.62 3.05
CA ASN A 26 -14.28 -4.74 3.66
C ASN A 26 -14.59 -3.48 2.83
N SER A 27 -13.96 -3.32 1.66
CA SER A 27 -14.16 -2.18 0.74
C SER A 27 -14.02 -0.80 1.42
N VAL A 28 -13.18 -0.71 2.44
CA VAL A 28 -12.92 0.56 3.13
C VAL A 28 -12.00 1.44 2.30
N ASN A 29 -12.11 2.75 2.50
CA ASN A 29 -11.12 3.68 1.95
C ASN A 29 -9.93 3.81 2.92
N ILE A 30 -8.71 3.84 2.37
CA ILE A 30 -7.48 4.07 3.13
C ILE A 30 -6.70 5.18 2.44
N THR A 31 -6.31 6.19 3.21
CA THR A 31 -5.37 7.23 2.82
C THR A 31 -4.11 7.11 3.66
N ALA A 32 -2.95 7.18 3.02
CA ALA A 32 -1.64 7.09 3.68
C ALA A 32 -0.56 7.77 2.84
N PHE A 33 0.59 8.03 3.45
CA PHE A 33 1.79 8.47 2.74
C PHE A 33 2.75 7.30 2.52
N ARG A 34 3.44 7.30 1.38
CA ARG A 34 4.56 6.39 1.11
C ARG A 34 5.84 7.22 0.99
N LEU A 35 6.81 6.92 1.85
CA LEU A 35 8.10 7.61 1.84
C LEU A 35 9.02 7.09 0.72
N VAL A 36 8.99 5.77 0.47
CA VAL A 36 9.88 5.13 -0.50
C VAL A 36 9.16 4.96 -1.84
N ASP A 37 9.71 5.54 -2.91
CA ASP A 37 9.23 5.24 -4.26
C ASP A 37 9.71 3.83 -4.69
N SER A 38 8.80 2.86 -4.59
CA SER A 38 9.04 1.46 -4.97
C SER A 38 9.04 1.21 -6.48
N GLU A 39 8.65 2.18 -7.31
CA GLU A 39 8.76 2.10 -8.77
C GLU A 39 10.14 2.56 -9.28
N ASN A 40 10.84 3.36 -8.48
CA ASN A 40 12.21 3.79 -8.77
C ASN A 40 13.20 2.61 -8.77
N ILE A 41 13.99 2.50 -9.83
CA ILE A 41 14.98 1.43 -10.01
C ILE A 41 16.03 1.42 -8.88
N ARG A 42 16.52 2.59 -8.45
CA ARG A 42 17.53 2.68 -7.38
C ARG A 42 16.97 2.21 -6.05
N SER A 43 15.74 2.63 -5.71
CA SER A 43 15.05 2.17 -4.51
C SER A 43 14.89 0.65 -4.52
N ARG A 44 14.48 0.06 -5.65
CA ARG A 44 14.32 -1.40 -5.77
C ARG A 44 15.63 -2.16 -5.58
N LEU A 45 16.73 -1.66 -6.14
CA LEU A 45 18.05 -2.27 -5.97
C LEU A 45 18.51 -2.20 -4.52
N LEU A 46 18.38 -1.02 -3.89
CA LEU A 46 18.73 -0.83 -2.49
C LEU A 46 17.92 -1.75 -1.56
N LEU A 47 16.60 -1.80 -1.75
CA LEU A 47 15.71 -2.66 -0.96
C LEU A 47 16.08 -4.14 -1.10
N ARG A 48 16.42 -4.59 -2.31
CA ARG A 48 16.88 -5.97 -2.55
C ARG A 48 18.20 -6.27 -1.85
N ASP A 49 19.11 -5.31 -1.79
CA ASP A 49 20.37 -5.48 -1.08
C ASP A 49 20.15 -5.48 0.45
N MET A 50 19.24 -4.65 0.95
CA MET A 50 18.83 -4.64 2.36
C MET A 50 18.19 -5.96 2.80
N GLU A 51 17.39 -6.61 1.94
CA GLU A 51 16.79 -7.92 2.23
C GLU A 51 17.84 -8.99 2.57
N ARG A 52 19.09 -8.86 2.07
CA ARG A 52 20.17 -9.82 2.34
C ARG A 52 20.69 -9.75 3.78
N PHE A 53 20.44 -8.65 4.48
CA PHE A 53 20.91 -8.41 5.84
C PHE A 53 19.84 -8.68 6.90
N GLN A 54 18.63 -9.11 6.50
CA GLN A 54 17.58 -9.48 7.44
C GLN A 54 17.66 -10.98 7.79
N PRO A 55 17.85 -11.33 9.08
CA PRO A 55 18.15 -12.70 9.48
C PRO A 55 16.98 -13.68 9.34
N ILE A 56 15.72 -13.25 9.52
CA ILE A 56 14.45 -13.99 9.31
C ILE A 56 13.27 -12.99 9.37
N GLY A 57 12.22 -13.15 8.56
CA GLY A 57 10.84 -12.89 9.05
C GLY A 57 9.91 -11.96 8.26
N HIS A 58 10.34 -10.85 7.69
CA HIS A 58 9.42 -9.93 7.01
C HIS A 58 10.06 -9.33 5.76
N SER A 59 9.46 -9.51 4.59
CA SER A 59 9.88 -8.77 3.39
C SER A 59 9.72 -7.28 3.67
N ILE A 60 10.74 -6.49 3.37
CA ILE A 60 10.77 -5.03 3.60
C ILE A 60 9.58 -4.34 2.91
N LEU A 61 9.11 -4.91 1.80
CA LEU A 61 7.90 -4.49 1.11
C LEU A 61 6.82 -5.57 1.20
N ASN A 62 5.59 -5.18 1.53
CA ASN A 62 4.46 -6.07 1.38
C ASN A 62 4.24 -6.43 -0.11
N LYS A 63 4.60 -7.68 -0.47
CA LYS A 63 4.54 -8.23 -1.85
C LYS A 63 3.13 -8.44 -2.36
N THR A 64 2.10 -8.33 -1.51
CA THR A 64 0.70 -8.52 -1.93
C THR A 64 0.20 -7.41 -2.86
N ASN A 65 0.98 -6.34 -3.06
CA ASN A 65 0.58 -5.17 -3.86
C ASN A 65 -0.76 -4.58 -3.39
N VAL A 66 -1.22 -4.85 -2.16
CA VAL A 66 -2.55 -4.44 -1.68
C VAL A 66 -2.70 -2.94 -1.74
N ILE A 67 -1.68 -2.19 -1.30
CA ILE A 67 -1.68 -0.71 -1.42
C ILE A 67 -1.71 -0.28 -2.89
N LYS A 68 -0.98 -0.96 -3.78
CA LYS A 68 -0.99 -0.65 -5.22
C LYS A 68 -2.36 -0.93 -5.85
N LYS A 69 -3.00 -2.04 -5.47
CA LYS A 69 -4.36 -2.41 -5.92
C LYS A 69 -5.42 -1.46 -5.37
N LEU A 70 -5.30 -1.04 -4.11
CA LEU A 70 -6.15 -0.01 -3.47
C LEU A 70 -6.00 1.33 -4.20
N PHE A 71 -4.77 1.78 -4.44
CA PHE A 71 -4.51 3.04 -5.16
C PHE A 71 -5.02 3.01 -6.61
N MET A 72 -4.84 1.89 -7.31
CA MET A 72 -5.36 1.71 -8.67
C MET A 72 -6.89 1.69 -8.69
N ASN A 73 -7.54 1.01 -7.74
CA ASN A 73 -8.99 1.04 -7.60
C ASN A 73 -9.50 2.45 -7.29
N PHE A 74 -8.82 3.19 -6.43
CA PHE A 74 -9.15 4.59 -6.14
C PHE A 74 -9.05 5.48 -7.40
N LEU A 75 -7.97 5.36 -8.18
CA LEU A 75 -7.80 6.08 -9.45
C LEU A 75 -8.85 5.70 -10.50
N VAL A 76 -9.21 4.41 -10.60
CA VAL A 76 -10.26 3.95 -11.52
C VAL A 76 -11.62 4.54 -11.13
N HIS A 77 -11.97 4.55 -9.84
CA HIS A 77 -13.21 5.13 -9.35
C HIS A 77 -13.25 6.67 -9.48
N ASN A 78 -12.10 7.35 -9.40
CA ASN A 78 -12.03 8.80 -9.58
C ASN A 78 -12.11 9.20 -11.06
N LYS A 79 -11.61 8.38 -11.99
CA LYS A 79 -11.73 8.64 -13.43
C LYS A 79 -13.17 8.57 -13.96
N SER A 80 -14.06 7.79 -13.33
CA SER A 80 -15.49 7.79 -13.67
C SER A 80 -16.24 9.04 -13.20
N ASN A 81 -15.69 9.82 -12.26
CA ASN A 81 -16.30 11.06 -11.75
C ASN A 81 -15.79 12.34 -12.43
N LEU A 82 -14.91 12.21 -13.43
CA LEU A 82 -14.36 13.35 -14.20
C LEU A 82 -15.01 13.50 -15.60
N ARG A 83 -16.16 12.84 -15.82
CA ARG A 83 -16.98 13.00 -17.04
C ARG A 83 -18.41 13.43 -16.67
N GLN A 84 -18.54 14.56 -15.99
CA GLN A 84 -19.76 15.38 -15.99
C GLN A 84 -19.34 16.84 -16.01
#